data_AF-A0A521VKW0-F1
#
_entry.id   AF-A0A521VKW0-F1
#
_cell.length_a   1.000
_cell.length_b   1.000
_cell.length_c   1.000
_cell.angle_alpha   90.00
_cell.angle_beta   90.00
_cell.angle_gamma   90.00
#
_symmetry.space_group_name_H-M   'P 1'
#
loop_
_entity.id
_entity.type
_entity.pdbx_description
1 polymer ?
#
loop_
_entity_poly.entity_id
_entity_poly.type
_entity_poly.pdbx_seq_one_letter_code
_entity_poly.pdbx_strand_id
1 'polypeptide(L)'
;MKQLNTLLLLACMTLATATFAQRYVTQVFDEVQVTQTVPYGFNASIINLLDADPGNDAHPYAHPLVMDIYQPVGDTETERPVVIYFHTGNFFPFPANGNTGGTRRDSSVVEICTRLAKMGYVAASADYRLGWNPFDPSELTRRWFLINAAYRGVQDARTAIRYFKKTAAEAGNPYGIDPNKVVLWGQGTGGYITLNSNFLDNYTKTLIPKFLLPGPIPMIIEQVSGNIYGTSVGQVPPGYPIFTPGDTLCYPNHVGYDSDFQLCVNMGGAMGDSSWIDPGQAPTISFHVPTDPFAPYVEGIVLVPGFNFPVVEVQGSYIAAKLSNQFGNNDAFANANFNDVYTATANTRNDGYQGLYPFTPIDSTDSAPWDFWAWNNPNATELADSVGAKLYIDTIMNYFVPRACLVLGLGCDLSLYSATEEVLDANAVGLKVSPNPATSYVKLETNADFPMQRIYVYDMNGRLVKAHTNVNATQFDMQRYNLPPGTYLAKVVFKNGFVTQKIMFN
;
A
#
# COMPACT_ATOMS: atom_id res chain seq x y z
N MET A 1 3.51 54.99 32.69
CA MET A 1 3.13 54.38 31.40
C MET A 1 4.28 53.54 30.78
N LYS A 2 4.90 52.60 31.51
CA LYS A 2 5.90 51.67 30.93
C LYS A 2 5.89 50.25 31.54
N GLN A 3 4.87 49.89 32.34
CA GLN A 3 4.76 48.55 32.94
C GLN A 3 3.44 47.82 32.61
N LEU A 4 2.62 48.36 31.70
CA LEU A 4 1.34 47.75 31.33
C LEU A 4 1.38 46.97 30.00
N ASN A 5 2.48 47.04 29.24
CA ASN A 5 2.59 46.39 27.94
C ASN A 5 3.28 45.02 27.98
N THR A 6 3.87 44.63 29.11
CA THR A 6 4.54 43.32 29.24
C THR A 6 3.59 42.20 29.68
N LEU A 7 2.38 42.55 30.14
CA LEU A 7 1.35 41.60 30.54
C LEU A 7 0.36 41.25 29.42
N LEU A 8 0.33 42.02 28.32
CA LEU A 8 -0.47 41.68 27.14
C LEU A 8 0.25 40.81 26.11
N LEU A 9 1.59 40.70 26.20
CA LEU A 9 2.37 39.78 25.34
C LEU A 9 2.45 38.34 25.87
N LEU A 10 1.98 38.07 27.09
CA LEU A 10 1.91 36.71 27.65
C LEU A 10 0.52 36.06 27.50
N ALA A 11 -0.45 36.76 26.91
CA ALA A 11 -1.81 36.25 26.68
C ALA A 11 -2.03 35.72 25.25
N CYS A 12 -1.02 35.76 24.38
CA CYS A 12 -0.93 34.85 23.23
C CYS A 12 -0.28 33.54 23.71
N MET A 13 -0.89 32.89 24.70
CA MET A 13 -0.71 31.45 24.85
C MET A 13 -1.22 30.85 23.54
N THR A 14 -0.28 30.36 22.75
CA THR A 14 -0.52 29.33 21.75
C THR A 14 -1.54 28.35 22.31
N LEU A 15 -2.76 28.36 21.76
CA LEU A 15 -3.55 27.14 21.65
C LEU A 15 -2.71 26.22 20.75
N ALA A 16 -1.67 25.62 21.32
CA ALA A 16 -1.16 24.38 20.84
C ALA A 16 -2.33 23.44 21.02
N THR A 17 -3.08 23.20 19.94
CA THR A 17 -3.91 22.01 19.84
C THR A 17 -2.94 20.87 20.14
N ALA A 18 -3.00 20.32 21.36
CA ALA A 18 -2.32 19.08 21.64
C ALA A 18 -2.90 18.09 20.63
N THR A 19 -2.13 17.76 19.59
CA THR A 19 -2.44 16.64 18.72
C THR A 19 -2.38 15.44 19.64
N PHE A 20 -3.54 14.94 20.06
CA PHE A 20 -3.61 13.73 20.86
C PHE A 20 -2.92 12.63 20.06
N ALA A 21 -1.89 12.03 20.65
CA ALA A 21 -1.17 10.93 20.03
C ALA A 21 -2.17 9.81 19.73
N GLN A 22 -2.36 9.52 18.45
CA GLN A 22 -3.37 8.59 17.98
C GLN A 22 -2.72 7.52 17.14
N ARG A 23 -2.92 6.27 17.57
CA ARG A 23 -2.46 5.09 16.84
C ARG A 23 -2.94 5.14 15.39
N TYR A 24 -2.07 4.72 14.48
CA TYR A 24 -2.22 4.70 13.03
C TYR A 24 -2.26 6.07 12.35
N VAL A 25 -2.25 7.17 13.12
CA VAL A 25 -2.32 8.53 12.57
C VAL A 25 -1.07 9.34 12.87
N THR A 26 -0.62 9.32 14.11
CA THR A 26 0.59 10.01 14.55
C THR A 26 1.59 8.99 15.10
N GLN A 27 2.84 9.40 15.26
CA GLN A 27 3.80 8.60 16.01
C GLN A 27 3.30 8.44 17.47
N VAL A 28 3.21 7.19 17.92
CA VAL A 28 2.85 6.83 19.31
C VAL A 28 3.91 5.95 19.98
N PHE A 29 4.85 5.40 19.20
CA PHE A 29 5.99 4.64 19.69
C PHE A 29 7.30 5.34 19.33
N ASP A 30 8.27 5.28 20.24
CA ASP A 30 9.58 5.92 20.04
C ASP A 30 10.61 4.98 19.41
N GLU A 31 10.46 3.68 19.64
CA GLU A 31 11.40 2.63 19.24
C GLU A 31 10.77 1.61 18.28
N VAL A 32 11.59 1.12 17.35
CA VAL A 32 11.22 0.11 16.35
C VAL A 32 12.22 -1.03 16.41
N GLN A 33 11.70 -2.26 16.47
CA GLN A 33 12.45 -3.48 16.28
C GLN A 33 12.39 -3.88 14.80
N VAL A 34 13.55 -4.23 14.22
CA VAL A 34 13.64 -4.73 12.84
C VAL A 34 14.13 -6.18 12.86
N THR A 35 13.30 -7.08 12.35
CA THR A 35 13.66 -8.48 12.10
C THR A 35 14.08 -8.60 10.65
N GLN A 36 15.36 -8.82 10.41
CA GLN A 36 15.95 -8.78 9.07
C GLN A 36 15.92 -10.14 8.36
N THR A 37 15.84 -10.12 7.03
CA THR A 37 16.00 -11.29 6.15
C THR A 37 15.05 -12.43 6.50
N VAL A 38 13.78 -12.09 6.78
CA VAL A 38 12.71 -13.06 7.00
C VAL A 38 12.32 -13.67 5.65
N PRO A 39 12.48 -14.98 5.43
CA PRO A 39 12.03 -15.60 4.19
C PRO A 39 10.50 -15.63 4.15
N TYR A 40 9.93 -15.08 3.09
CA TYR A 40 8.48 -15.09 2.85
C TYR A 40 8.07 -16.05 1.74
N GLY A 41 9.01 -16.58 0.96
CA GLY A 41 8.74 -17.55 -0.10
C GLY A 41 10.03 -18.06 -0.73
N PHE A 42 9.92 -18.98 -1.66
CA PHE A 42 11.04 -19.48 -2.47
C PHE A 42 10.61 -19.56 -3.93
N ASN A 43 11.36 -18.94 -4.82
CA ASN A 43 11.00 -18.95 -6.23
C ASN A 43 12.22 -18.92 -7.16
N ALA A 44 12.03 -19.20 -8.45
CA ALA A 44 13.12 -19.33 -9.41
C ALA A 44 13.74 -17.97 -9.74
N SER A 45 15.00 -17.81 -9.38
CA SER A 45 15.84 -16.71 -9.85
C SER A 45 16.46 -17.08 -11.20
N ILE A 46 16.51 -16.10 -12.09
CA ILE A 46 17.19 -16.22 -13.39
C ILE A 46 18.44 -15.34 -13.47
N ILE A 47 18.81 -14.67 -12.37
CA ILE A 47 19.89 -13.67 -12.40
C ILE A 47 21.25 -14.27 -12.75
N ASN A 48 21.47 -15.54 -12.40
CA ASN A 48 22.67 -16.30 -12.73
C ASN A 48 22.80 -16.60 -14.23
N LEU A 49 21.69 -16.55 -14.99
CA LEU A 49 21.69 -16.68 -16.44
C LEU A 49 22.25 -15.42 -17.13
N LEU A 50 22.40 -14.32 -16.40
CA LEU A 50 22.93 -13.06 -16.91
C LEU A 50 24.44 -12.93 -16.74
N ASP A 51 25.09 -13.95 -16.18
CA ASP A 51 26.54 -14.03 -16.15
C ASP A 51 27.07 -14.30 -17.58
N ALA A 52 28.08 -13.53 -17.99
CA ALA A 52 28.56 -13.48 -19.37
C ALA A 52 29.52 -14.64 -19.73
N ASP A 53 29.64 -15.66 -18.87
CA ASP A 53 30.49 -16.82 -19.13
C ASP A 53 29.94 -17.65 -20.31
N PRO A 54 30.66 -17.75 -21.45
CA PRO A 54 30.21 -18.50 -22.63
C PRO A 54 30.11 -20.01 -22.41
N GLY A 55 30.64 -20.54 -21.30
CA GLY A 55 30.50 -21.94 -20.88
C GLY A 55 29.39 -22.19 -19.86
N ASN A 56 28.56 -21.18 -19.57
CA ASN A 56 27.58 -21.24 -18.50
C ASN A 56 26.36 -22.10 -18.87
N ASP A 57 26.36 -23.37 -18.42
CA ASP A 57 25.17 -24.23 -18.35
C ASP A 57 24.30 -23.84 -17.13
N ALA A 58 24.13 -22.54 -16.90
CA ALA A 58 23.34 -22.06 -15.78
C ALA A 58 21.87 -22.36 -16.05
N HIS A 59 21.21 -22.82 -14.99
CA HIS A 59 19.77 -23.02 -14.94
C HIS A 59 19.16 -22.06 -13.93
N PRO A 60 17.87 -21.68 -14.09
CA PRO A 60 17.14 -21.04 -13.01
C PRO A 60 17.26 -21.84 -11.72
N TYR A 61 17.48 -21.15 -10.61
CA TYR A 61 17.65 -21.80 -9.30
C TYR A 61 16.64 -21.25 -8.29
N ALA A 62 16.17 -22.11 -7.39
CA ALA A 62 15.30 -21.68 -6.31
C ALA A 62 16.08 -20.74 -5.37
N HIS A 63 15.56 -19.54 -5.16
CA HIS A 63 16.12 -18.52 -4.28
C HIS A 63 15.06 -18.07 -3.26
N PRO A 64 15.42 -17.89 -1.98
CA PRO A 64 14.50 -17.32 -1.00
C PRO A 64 14.12 -15.90 -1.41
N LEU A 65 12.83 -15.60 -1.30
CA LEU A 65 12.32 -14.23 -1.29
C LEU A 65 12.28 -13.78 0.17
N VAL A 66 12.87 -12.63 0.45
CA VAL A 66 13.10 -12.16 1.83
C VAL A 66 12.54 -10.77 2.05
N MET A 67 12.23 -10.46 3.30
CA MET A 67 11.80 -9.13 3.74
C MET A 67 12.40 -8.76 5.08
N ASP A 68 12.46 -7.47 5.37
CA ASP A 68 12.79 -6.93 6.68
C ASP A 68 11.49 -6.42 7.33
N ILE A 69 11.16 -6.91 8.54
CA ILE A 69 9.91 -6.62 9.24
C ILE A 69 10.17 -5.64 10.38
N TYR A 70 9.45 -4.52 10.36
CA TYR A 70 9.52 -3.41 11.31
C TYR A 70 8.29 -3.48 12.22
N GLN A 71 8.51 -3.53 13.54
CA GLN A 71 7.45 -3.55 14.54
C GLN A 71 7.76 -2.53 15.66
N PRO A 72 6.76 -1.84 16.20
CA PRO A 72 6.95 -1.00 17.38
C PRO A 72 7.35 -1.83 18.60
N VAL A 73 8.32 -1.34 19.37
CA VAL A 73 8.71 -1.94 20.65
C VAL A 73 7.66 -1.62 21.73
N GLY A 74 7.28 -2.62 22.53
CA GLY A 74 6.34 -2.45 23.64
C GLY A 74 4.86 -2.36 23.24
N ASP A 75 4.55 -2.57 21.96
CA ASP A 75 3.17 -2.62 21.48
C ASP A 75 2.48 -3.92 21.90
N THR A 76 1.29 -3.79 22.49
CA THR A 76 0.48 -4.91 22.99
C THR A 76 -0.69 -5.27 22.06
N GLU A 77 -0.90 -4.53 20.98
CA GLU A 77 -1.95 -4.84 20.00
C GLU A 77 -1.57 -6.06 19.17
N THR A 78 -2.52 -6.98 18.98
CA THR A 78 -2.29 -8.28 18.34
C THR A 78 -2.96 -8.41 16.97
N GLU A 79 -3.78 -7.42 16.57
CA GLU A 79 -4.49 -7.40 15.28
C GLU A 79 -4.17 -6.10 14.51
N ARG A 80 -2.88 -5.89 14.20
CA ARG A 80 -2.39 -4.68 13.55
C ARG A 80 -2.49 -4.75 12.02
N PRO A 81 -2.80 -3.64 11.34
CA PRO A 81 -2.63 -3.55 9.89
C PRO A 81 -1.17 -3.78 9.49
N VAL A 82 -0.97 -4.50 8.39
CA VAL A 82 0.35 -4.74 7.79
C VAL A 82 0.49 -3.97 6.47
N VAL A 83 1.62 -3.27 6.32
CA VAL A 83 2.02 -2.61 5.07
C VAL A 83 3.19 -3.38 4.48
N ILE A 84 2.98 -3.99 3.32
CA ILE A 84 4.04 -4.69 2.57
C ILE A 84 4.58 -3.73 1.52
N TYR A 85 5.82 -3.31 1.70
CA TYR A 85 6.49 -2.30 0.90
C TYR A 85 7.45 -2.94 -0.12
N PHE A 86 7.33 -2.57 -1.39
CA PHE A 86 8.20 -2.98 -2.49
C PHE A 86 9.03 -1.80 -2.99
N HIS A 87 10.35 -1.99 -3.01
CA HIS A 87 11.32 -0.96 -3.38
C HIS A 87 11.49 -0.81 -4.90
N THR A 88 12.06 0.31 -5.34
CA THR A 88 12.47 0.52 -6.75
C THR A 88 13.65 -0.36 -7.14
N GLY A 89 14.09 -0.33 -8.41
CA GLY A 89 15.34 -0.98 -8.79
C GLY A 89 15.36 -1.62 -10.17
N ASN A 90 14.41 -1.29 -11.04
CA ASN A 90 14.24 -1.75 -12.42
C ASN A 90 14.33 -3.27 -12.65
N PHE A 91 14.01 -4.07 -11.62
CA PHE A 91 14.16 -5.52 -11.59
C PHE A 91 15.60 -6.00 -11.83
N PHE A 92 16.60 -5.15 -11.64
CA PHE A 92 18.01 -5.49 -11.81
C PHE A 92 18.80 -5.27 -10.50
N PRO A 93 19.84 -6.06 -10.22
CA PRO A 93 20.59 -5.92 -8.97
C PRO A 93 21.27 -4.55 -8.83
N PHE A 94 21.11 -3.92 -7.67
CA PHE A 94 21.93 -2.78 -7.29
C PHE A 94 23.37 -3.24 -6.98
N PRO A 95 24.42 -2.47 -7.36
CA PRO A 95 24.38 -1.19 -8.06
C PRO A 95 24.35 -1.30 -9.59
N ALA A 96 24.38 -2.50 -10.16
CA ALA A 96 24.42 -2.71 -11.61
C ALA A 96 23.17 -2.19 -12.35
N ASN A 97 22.10 -1.89 -11.63
CA ASN A 97 20.87 -1.31 -12.15
C ASN A 97 20.99 0.16 -12.58
N GLY A 98 22.12 0.83 -12.28
CA GLY A 98 22.39 2.21 -12.67
C GLY A 98 21.58 3.28 -11.91
N ASN A 99 20.90 2.91 -10.82
CA ASN A 99 20.10 3.84 -10.01
C ASN A 99 20.73 4.04 -8.62
N THR A 100 20.37 5.13 -7.94
CA THR A 100 20.79 5.40 -6.55
C THR A 100 20.06 4.54 -5.51
N GLY A 101 19.04 3.77 -5.92
CA GLY A 101 18.35 2.77 -5.10
C GLY A 101 18.21 1.43 -5.83
N GLY A 102 17.60 0.47 -5.17
CA GLY A 102 17.39 -0.87 -5.70
C GLY A 102 17.26 -1.97 -4.65
N THR A 103 17.07 -1.61 -3.37
CA THR A 103 17.10 -2.60 -2.28
C THR A 103 16.01 -2.34 -1.24
N ARG A 104 15.56 -3.39 -0.54
CA ARG A 104 14.66 -3.28 0.63
C ARG A 104 15.22 -2.44 1.78
N ARG A 105 16.47 -1.97 1.70
CA ARG A 105 17.18 -1.18 2.72
C ARG A 105 17.56 0.22 2.23
N ASP A 106 17.03 0.66 1.09
CA ASP A 106 17.22 2.03 0.62
C ASP A 106 16.73 3.03 1.68
N SER A 107 17.33 4.21 1.74
CA SER A 107 17.10 5.12 2.88
C SER A 107 15.66 5.62 2.96
N SER A 108 15.00 5.86 1.81
CA SER A 108 13.57 6.21 1.76
C SER A 108 12.68 5.06 2.25
N VAL A 109 13.02 3.82 1.92
CA VAL A 109 12.31 2.61 2.36
C VAL A 109 12.40 2.44 3.88
N VAL A 110 13.60 2.56 4.44
CA VAL A 110 13.83 2.47 5.89
C VAL A 110 13.08 3.58 6.63
N GLU A 111 13.09 4.81 6.11
CA GLU A 111 12.37 5.96 6.69
C GLU A 111 10.86 5.71 6.74
N ILE A 112 10.24 5.32 5.62
CA ILE A 112 8.79 5.08 5.54
C ILE A 112 8.38 3.90 6.44
N CYS A 113 9.09 2.77 6.36
CA CYS A 113 8.78 1.59 7.18
C CYS A 113 8.93 1.87 8.68
N THR A 114 9.95 2.66 9.07
CA THR A 114 10.14 3.09 10.46
C THR A 114 8.99 3.97 10.93
N ARG A 115 8.55 4.95 10.13
CA ARG A 115 7.43 5.82 10.49
C ARG A 115 6.13 5.05 10.64
N LEU A 116 5.84 4.13 9.72
CA LEU A 116 4.68 3.24 9.81
C LEU A 116 4.71 2.41 11.10
N ALA A 117 5.85 1.79 11.42
CA ALA A 117 6.00 1.04 12.66
C ALA A 117 5.80 1.93 13.90
N LYS A 118 6.35 3.15 13.91
CA LYS A 118 6.15 4.13 14.99
C LYS A 118 4.72 4.65 15.14
N MET A 119 3.91 4.56 14.09
CA MET A 119 2.46 4.83 14.13
C MET A 119 1.65 3.61 14.62
N GLY A 120 2.25 2.42 14.73
CA GLY A 120 1.59 1.21 15.22
C GLY A 120 1.26 0.17 14.14
N TYR A 121 1.67 0.39 12.89
CA TYR A 121 1.57 -0.62 11.84
C TYR A 121 2.65 -1.70 11.99
N VAL A 122 2.46 -2.85 11.37
CA VAL A 122 3.58 -3.72 10.99
C VAL A 122 3.99 -3.30 9.57
N ALA A 123 5.26 -2.98 9.35
CA ALA A 123 5.77 -2.69 8.00
C ALA A 123 6.76 -3.78 7.57
N ALA A 124 6.62 -4.26 6.34
CA ALA A 124 7.44 -5.34 5.79
C ALA A 124 8.05 -4.88 4.46
N SER A 125 9.34 -4.57 4.48
CA SER A 125 10.08 -4.18 3.28
C SER A 125 10.56 -5.43 2.55
N ALA A 126 9.94 -5.76 1.41
CA ALA A 126 10.12 -7.01 0.70
C ALA A 126 10.96 -6.87 -0.57
N ASP A 127 11.93 -7.76 -0.74
CA ASP A 127 12.55 -8.02 -2.04
C ASP A 127 11.58 -8.80 -2.93
N TYR A 128 11.84 -8.78 -4.23
CA TYR A 128 11.13 -9.54 -5.26
C TYR A 128 12.15 -10.15 -6.24
N ARG A 129 11.73 -11.10 -7.08
CA ARG A 129 12.62 -11.70 -8.08
C ARG A 129 13.17 -10.63 -9.01
N LEU A 130 14.49 -10.55 -9.04
CA LEU A 130 15.23 -9.78 -10.01
C LEU A 130 15.56 -10.63 -11.24
N GLY A 131 16.05 -9.96 -12.27
CA GLY A 131 16.66 -10.56 -13.44
C GLY A 131 15.87 -10.30 -14.71
N TRP A 132 16.44 -9.52 -15.60
CA TRP A 132 16.11 -9.38 -17.01
C TRP A 132 17.42 -9.06 -17.70
N ASN A 133 17.59 -9.37 -18.99
CA ASN A 133 18.86 -9.11 -19.68
C ASN A 133 18.85 -7.71 -20.32
N PRO A 134 19.48 -6.66 -19.74
CA PRO A 134 19.58 -5.34 -20.38
C PRO A 134 20.59 -5.29 -21.52
N PHE A 135 21.49 -6.27 -21.63
CA PHE A 135 22.62 -6.28 -22.55
C PHE A 135 22.33 -7.02 -23.86
N ASP A 136 21.16 -7.65 -23.98
CA ASP A 136 20.75 -8.32 -25.21
C ASP A 136 20.65 -7.31 -26.36
N PRO A 137 21.25 -7.56 -27.54
CA PRO A 137 21.22 -6.63 -28.65
C PRO A 137 19.81 -6.45 -29.25
N SER A 138 18.89 -7.38 -29.01
CA SER A 138 17.50 -7.33 -29.47
C SER A 138 16.62 -6.58 -28.46
N GLU A 139 16.09 -5.43 -28.87
CA GLU A 139 15.08 -4.70 -28.08
C GLU A 139 13.88 -5.57 -27.71
N LEU A 140 13.41 -6.40 -28.66
CA LEU A 140 12.29 -7.30 -28.42
C LEU A 140 12.59 -8.31 -27.30
N THR A 141 13.82 -8.82 -27.25
CA THR A 141 14.25 -9.78 -26.22
C THR A 141 14.37 -9.10 -24.86
N ARG A 142 14.99 -7.91 -24.80
CA ARG A 142 15.08 -7.11 -23.57
C ARG A 142 13.69 -6.81 -22.99
N ARG A 143 12.76 -6.36 -23.86
CA ARG A 143 11.36 -6.13 -23.52
C ARG A 143 10.69 -7.37 -22.99
N TRP A 144 10.83 -8.50 -23.69
CA TRP A 144 10.24 -9.77 -23.28
C TRP A 144 10.68 -10.20 -21.87
N PHE A 145 11.98 -10.08 -21.56
CA PHE A 145 12.51 -10.37 -20.23
C PHE A 145 11.95 -9.43 -19.16
N LEU A 146 11.87 -8.13 -19.45
CA LEU A 146 11.40 -7.13 -18.49
C LEU A 146 9.89 -7.28 -18.20
N ILE A 147 9.07 -7.59 -19.21
CA ILE A 147 7.64 -7.92 -19.02
C ILE A 147 7.49 -9.15 -18.12
N ASN A 148 8.30 -10.19 -18.33
CA ASN A 148 8.30 -11.36 -17.44
C ASN A 148 8.87 -11.05 -16.05
N ALA A 149 9.77 -10.07 -15.89
CA ALA A 149 10.21 -9.61 -14.57
C ALA A 149 9.07 -8.91 -13.81
N ALA A 150 8.31 -8.02 -14.47
CA ALA A 150 7.14 -7.39 -13.87
C ALA A 150 6.07 -8.42 -13.46
N TYR A 151 5.80 -9.42 -14.31
CA TYR A 151 4.87 -10.51 -13.98
C TYR A 151 5.31 -11.32 -12.76
N ARG A 152 6.61 -11.64 -12.66
CA ARG A 152 7.18 -12.31 -11.47
C ARG A 152 7.06 -11.46 -10.21
N GLY A 153 7.28 -10.15 -10.31
CA GLY A 153 7.06 -9.22 -9.20
C GLY A 153 5.62 -9.26 -8.67
N VAL A 154 4.61 -9.32 -9.55
CA VAL A 154 3.19 -9.47 -9.17
C VAL A 154 2.96 -10.79 -8.40
N GLN A 155 3.52 -11.91 -8.87
CA GLN A 155 3.43 -13.19 -8.18
C GLN A 155 4.11 -13.14 -6.80
N ASP A 156 5.23 -12.43 -6.68
CA ASP A 156 6.00 -12.31 -5.44
C ASP A 156 5.28 -11.43 -4.41
N ALA A 157 4.64 -10.33 -4.84
CA ALA A 157 3.78 -9.53 -3.99
C ALA A 157 2.61 -10.33 -3.42
N ARG A 158 1.95 -11.12 -4.26
CA ARG A 158 0.88 -12.03 -3.83
C ARG A 158 1.39 -13.13 -2.89
N THR A 159 2.62 -13.59 -3.10
CA THR A 159 3.29 -14.54 -2.20
C THR A 159 3.53 -13.94 -0.82
N ALA A 160 3.98 -12.68 -0.75
CA ALA A 160 4.17 -11.98 0.53
C ALA A 160 2.86 -11.81 1.31
N ILE A 161 1.75 -11.49 0.64
CA ILE A 161 0.42 -11.44 1.28
C ILE A 161 0.06 -12.79 1.87
N ARG A 162 0.13 -13.86 1.05
CA ARG A 162 -0.18 -15.22 1.51
C ARG A 162 0.70 -15.66 2.68
N TYR A 163 1.97 -15.25 2.70
CA TYR A 163 2.86 -15.54 3.82
C TYR A 163 2.31 -14.97 5.14
N PHE A 164 1.91 -13.69 5.18
CA PHE A 164 1.34 -13.08 6.39
C PHE A 164 0.03 -13.76 6.80
N LYS A 165 -0.86 -14.07 5.85
CA LYS A 165 -2.12 -14.76 6.15
C LYS A 165 -1.88 -16.18 6.69
N LYS A 166 -1.00 -16.95 6.06
CA LYS A 166 -0.61 -18.29 6.50
C LYS A 166 0.05 -18.28 7.87
N THR A 167 0.98 -17.37 8.12
CA THR A 167 1.67 -17.28 9.41
C THR A 167 0.72 -16.83 10.54
N ALA A 168 -0.23 -15.94 10.26
CA ALA A 168 -1.30 -15.60 11.19
C ALA A 168 -2.18 -16.81 11.54
N ALA A 169 -2.56 -17.62 10.54
CA ALA A 169 -3.43 -18.78 10.73
C ALA A 169 -2.73 -19.99 11.39
N GLU A 170 -1.47 -20.27 11.02
CA GLU A 170 -0.80 -21.54 11.36
C GLU A 170 0.35 -21.41 12.34
N ALA A 171 0.98 -20.23 12.43
CA ALA A 171 2.19 -20.01 13.24
C ALA A 171 1.93 -19.18 14.50
N GLY A 172 0.67 -19.06 14.92
CA GLY A 172 0.29 -18.29 16.11
C GLY A 172 0.45 -16.78 15.97
N ASN A 173 0.41 -16.26 14.74
CA ASN A 173 0.50 -14.84 14.41
C ASN A 173 1.71 -14.13 15.06
N PRO A 174 2.95 -14.54 14.71
CA PRO A 174 4.16 -14.06 15.38
C PRO A 174 4.39 -12.55 15.23
N TYR A 175 3.74 -11.93 14.23
CA TYR A 175 3.83 -10.49 13.97
C TYR A 175 2.66 -9.70 14.56
N GLY A 176 1.65 -10.34 15.15
CA GLY A 176 0.46 -9.67 15.68
C GLY A 176 -0.25 -8.81 14.63
N ILE A 177 -0.47 -9.36 13.44
CA ILE A 177 -1.16 -8.69 12.32
C ILE A 177 -2.62 -9.14 12.22
N ASP A 178 -3.46 -8.31 11.64
CA ASP A 178 -4.79 -8.69 11.18
C ASP A 178 -4.69 -9.10 9.69
N PRO A 179 -4.96 -10.37 9.34
CA PRO A 179 -4.82 -10.86 7.97
C PRO A 179 -5.83 -10.23 6.98
N ASN A 180 -6.81 -9.47 7.47
CA ASN A 180 -7.79 -8.74 6.67
C ASN A 180 -7.49 -7.23 6.58
N LYS A 181 -6.32 -6.78 7.04
CA LYS A 181 -5.88 -5.39 6.96
C LYS A 181 -4.49 -5.29 6.35
N VAL A 182 -4.42 -5.58 5.05
CA VAL A 182 -3.20 -5.61 4.27
C VAL A 182 -3.15 -4.42 3.31
N VAL A 183 -2.03 -3.71 3.32
CA VAL A 183 -1.71 -2.65 2.35
C VAL A 183 -0.53 -3.11 1.50
N LEU A 184 -0.67 -3.00 0.18
CA LEU A 184 0.48 -3.08 -0.73
C LEU A 184 0.99 -1.68 -1.03
N TRP A 185 2.27 -1.44 -0.80
CA TRP A 185 2.92 -0.16 -1.07
C TRP A 185 4.11 -0.36 -2.01
N GLY A 186 4.15 0.36 -3.12
CA GLY A 186 5.21 0.25 -4.11
C GLY A 186 5.87 1.57 -4.42
N GLN A 187 7.20 1.60 -4.54
CA GLN A 187 7.97 2.78 -4.97
C GLN A 187 8.78 2.46 -6.24
N GLY A 188 8.68 3.33 -7.25
CA GLY A 188 9.29 3.15 -8.56
C GLY A 188 8.91 1.81 -9.18
N THR A 189 9.88 0.90 -9.33
CA THR A 189 9.62 -0.49 -9.76
C THR A 189 8.59 -1.21 -8.89
N GLY A 190 8.62 -1.00 -7.57
CA GLY A 190 7.59 -1.50 -6.66
C GLY A 190 6.20 -0.95 -6.99
N GLY A 191 6.09 0.26 -7.53
CA GLY A 191 4.82 0.85 -7.99
C GLY A 191 4.22 0.09 -9.17
N TYR A 192 5.05 -0.39 -10.11
CA TYR A 192 4.59 -1.33 -11.13
C TYR A 192 4.11 -2.63 -10.49
N ILE A 193 4.83 -3.16 -9.51
CA ILE A 193 4.44 -4.41 -8.83
C ILE A 193 3.07 -4.24 -8.15
N THR A 194 2.85 -3.17 -7.38
CA THR A 194 1.62 -3.01 -6.61
C THR A 194 0.41 -2.63 -7.46
N LEU A 195 0.56 -1.70 -8.42
CA LEU A 195 -0.54 -1.36 -9.34
C LEU A 195 -0.98 -2.58 -10.14
N ASN A 196 -0.03 -3.35 -10.69
CA ASN A 196 -0.37 -4.54 -11.47
C ASN A 196 -0.86 -5.69 -10.57
N SER A 197 -0.44 -5.77 -9.30
CA SER A 197 -1.03 -6.71 -8.34
C SER A 197 -2.51 -6.41 -8.05
N ASN A 198 -2.90 -5.14 -8.09
CA ASN A 198 -4.28 -4.71 -7.92
C ASN A 198 -5.13 -4.93 -9.18
N PHE A 199 -4.64 -4.50 -10.34
CA PHE A 199 -5.47 -4.44 -11.55
C PHE A 199 -5.34 -5.66 -12.46
N LEU A 200 -4.19 -6.33 -12.50
CA LEU A 200 -4.03 -7.54 -13.28
C LEU A 200 -4.46 -8.75 -12.44
N ASP A 201 -5.76 -9.03 -12.39
CA ASP A 201 -6.38 -10.15 -11.65
C ASP A 201 -6.72 -11.35 -12.54
N ASN A 202 -6.56 -11.23 -13.87
CA ASN A 202 -6.87 -12.27 -14.82
C ASN A 202 -5.80 -12.34 -15.92
N TYR A 203 -5.25 -13.52 -16.15
CA TYR A 203 -4.23 -13.74 -17.18
C TYR A 203 -4.67 -13.32 -18.59
N THR A 204 -5.95 -13.50 -18.92
CA THR A 204 -6.47 -13.16 -20.26
C THR A 204 -6.33 -11.68 -20.60
N LYS A 205 -6.25 -10.80 -19.59
CA LYS A 205 -5.98 -9.37 -19.75
C LYS A 205 -4.58 -9.07 -20.32
N THR A 206 -3.65 -10.02 -20.21
CA THR A 206 -2.31 -9.92 -20.82
C THR A 206 -2.32 -10.30 -22.32
N LEU A 207 -3.39 -10.90 -22.83
CA LEU A 207 -3.48 -11.40 -24.21
C LEU A 207 -3.92 -10.29 -25.19
N ILE A 208 -3.24 -9.15 -25.14
CA ILE A 208 -3.52 -7.96 -25.95
C ILE A 208 -2.31 -7.61 -26.83
N PRO A 209 -2.50 -6.92 -27.98
CA PRO A 209 -1.47 -6.78 -29.01
C PRO A 209 -0.08 -6.32 -28.53
N LYS A 210 0.00 -5.42 -27.56
CA LYS A 210 1.28 -4.90 -27.04
C LYS A 210 2.08 -5.89 -26.18
N PHE A 211 1.44 -6.97 -25.73
CA PHE A 211 2.08 -8.07 -24.99
C PHE A 211 2.18 -9.35 -25.83
N LEU A 212 2.11 -9.23 -27.17
CA LEU A 212 2.38 -10.31 -28.11
C LEU A 212 3.72 -10.09 -28.81
N LEU A 213 4.47 -11.17 -29.00
CA LEU A 213 5.58 -11.26 -29.94
C LEU A 213 5.05 -11.41 -31.37
N PRO A 214 5.88 -11.15 -32.41
CA PRO A 214 5.55 -11.54 -33.78
C PRO A 214 5.14 -13.01 -33.86
N GLY A 215 4.06 -13.32 -34.58
CA GLY A 215 3.53 -14.70 -34.64
C GLY A 215 2.40 -14.99 -33.64
N PRO A 216 1.57 -13.98 -33.33
CA PRO A 216 0.73 -13.87 -32.10
C PRO A 216 1.12 -14.70 -30.86
N ILE A 217 2.42 -14.77 -30.51
CA ILE A 217 2.85 -15.53 -29.33
C ILE A 217 2.79 -14.62 -28.10
N PRO A 218 2.05 -14.96 -27.02
CA PRO A 218 2.05 -14.18 -25.79
C PRO A 218 3.45 -14.03 -25.19
N MET A 219 3.82 -12.83 -24.74
CA MET A 219 5.08 -12.62 -24.01
C MET A 219 5.09 -13.36 -22.66
N ILE A 220 3.92 -13.50 -22.04
CA ILE A 220 3.72 -14.25 -20.79
C ILE A 220 2.93 -15.51 -21.12
N ILE A 221 3.45 -16.68 -20.75
CA ILE A 221 2.80 -17.97 -20.95
C ILE A 221 2.71 -18.64 -19.57
N GLU A 222 1.50 -18.83 -19.02
CA GLU A 222 1.34 -19.36 -17.65
C GLU A 222 1.94 -20.75 -17.47
N GLN A 223 1.95 -21.61 -18.51
CA GLN A 223 2.63 -22.91 -18.45
C GLN A 223 4.13 -22.76 -18.13
N VAL A 224 4.75 -21.68 -18.62
CA VAL A 224 6.18 -21.40 -18.48
C VAL A 224 6.44 -20.58 -17.22
N SER A 225 5.69 -19.50 -17.01
CA SER A 225 5.93 -18.51 -15.95
C SER A 225 5.15 -18.77 -14.66
N GLY A 226 4.27 -19.78 -14.64
CA GLY A 226 3.29 -19.98 -13.57
C GLY A 226 2.08 -19.04 -13.72
N ASN A 227 1.00 -19.37 -13.01
CA ASN A 227 -0.21 -18.57 -13.01
C ASN A 227 0.03 -17.22 -12.33
N ILE A 228 -0.85 -16.27 -12.57
CA ILE A 228 -0.67 -14.90 -12.11
C ILE A 228 -0.64 -14.75 -10.57
N TYR A 229 -1.15 -15.74 -9.85
CA TYR A 229 -1.11 -15.76 -8.39
C TYR A 229 0.22 -16.31 -7.85
N GLY A 230 1.05 -16.98 -8.66
CA GLY A 230 2.26 -17.65 -8.19
C GLY A 230 1.96 -18.93 -7.41
N THR A 231 0.84 -19.59 -7.71
CA THR A 231 0.36 -20.81 -7.03
C THR A 231 0.37 -22.04 -7.94
N SER A 232 0.81 -21.91 -9.19
CA SER A 232 1.08 -23.04 -10.08
C SER A 232 2.55 -23.12 -10.46
N VAL A 233 2.98 -24.34 -10.82
CA VAL A 233 4.33 -24.56 -11.34
C VAL A 233 4.43 -23.91 -12.72
N GLY A 234 5.51 -23.16 -12.94
CA GLY A 234 5.91 -22.71 -14.27
C GLY A 234 7.12 -23.51 -14.72
N GLN A 235 7.00 -24.24 -15.84
CA GLN A 235 8.05 -25.11 -16.34
C GLN A 235 8.26 -24.93 -17.84
N VAL A 236 9.52 -24.92 -18.25
CA VAL A 236 9.93 -24.73 -19.63
C VAL A 236 9.65 -26.01 -20.45
N PRO A 237 8.79 -25.96 -21.50
CA PRO A 237 8.50 -27.11 -22.33
C PRO A 237 9.60 -27.37 -23.37
N PRO A 238 9.66 -28.57 -23.97
CA PRO A 238 10.51 -28.84 -25.13
C PRO A 238 10.25 -27.84 -26.27
N GLY A 239 11.32 -27.31 -26.86
CA GLY A 239 11.24 -26.36 -27.97
C GLY A 239 11.05 -24.89 -27.58
N TYR A 240 11.06 -24.56 -26.29
CA TYR A 240 11.08 -23.17 -25.84
C TYR A 240 12.43 -22.49 -26.16
N PRO A 241 12.46 -21.29 -26.75
CA PRO A 241 13.68 -20.77 -27.38
C PRO A 241 14.70 -20.11 -26.43
N ILE A 242 14.32 -19.81 -25.18
CA ILE A 242 15.13 -18.96 -24.27
C ILE A 242 15.73 -19.74 -23.11
N PHE A 243 15.05 -20.78 -22.64
CA PHE A 243 15.45 -21.53 -21.45
C PHE A 243 15.52 -23.02 -21.78
N THR A 244 16.23 -23.78 -20.96
CA THR A 244 16.43 -25.20 -21.18
C THR A 244 15.15 -25.97 -20.83
N PRO A 245 14.68 -26.92 -21.68
CA PRO A 245 13.53 -27.74 -21.37
C PRO A 245 13.67 -28.43 -20.00
N GLY A 246 12.63 -28.32 -19.17
CA GLY A 246 12.62 -28.86 -17.80
C GLY A 246 12.92 -27.82 -16.71
N ASP A 247 13.51 -26.68 -17.06
CA ASP A 247 13.76 -25.57 -16.13
C ASP A 247 12.46 -25.11 -15.45
N THR A 248 12.52 -24.86 -14.14
CA THR A 248 11.39 -24.33 -13.38
C THR A 248 11.55 -22.83 -13.19
N LEU A 249 10.54 -22.05 -13.59
CA LEU A 249 10.54 -20.58 -13.48
C LEU A 249 9.53 -20.05 -12.47
N CYS A 250 8.62 -20.90 -11.98
CA CYS A 250 7.74 -20.58 -10.88
C CYS A 250 7.54 -21.80 -9.98
N TYR A 251 7.86 -21.65 -8.71
CA TYR A 251 7.49 -22.59 -7.65
C TYR A 251 6.22 -22.09 -6.96
N PRO A 252 5.18 -22.93 -6.77
CA PRO A 252 3.99 -22.57 -6.02
C PRO A 252 4.33 -22.19 -4.58
N ASN A 253 3.87 -21.03 -4.12
CA ASN A 253 4.07 -20.59 -2.74
C ASN A 253 2.75 -20.41 -2.00
N HIS A 254 2.68 -20.95 -0.76
CA HIS A 254 1.57 -20.81 0.18
C HIS A 254 0.19 -21.13 -0.43
N VAL A 255 0.14 -22.18 -1.25
CA VAL A 255 -1.09 -22.62 -1.92
C VAL A 255 -2.20 -22.89 -0.89
N GLY A 256 -3.41 -22.41 -1.17
CA GLY A 256 -4.56 -22.52 -0.27
C GLY A 256 -4.90 -21.24 0.49
N TYR A 257 -4.00 -20.25 0.50
CA TYR A 257 -4.27 -18.90 1.01
C TYR A 257 -4.56 -17.94 -0.13
N ASP A 258 -5.49 -17.01 0.06
CA ASP A 258 -5.76 -15.94 -0.89
C ASP A 258 -4.69 -14.82 -0.76
N SER A 259 -4.61 -13.96 -1.77
CA SER A 259 -3.70 -12.82 -1.79
C SER A 259 -4.46 -11.48 -1.80
N ASP A 260 -5.60 -11.42 -1.13
CA ASP A 260 -6.45 -10.23 -1.08
C ASP A 260 -5.84 -9.19 -0.14
N PHE A 261 -5.93 -7.92 -0.53
CA PHE A 261 -5.47 -6.76 0.23
C PHE A 261 -6.48 -5.62 0.08
N GLN A 262 -6.46 -4.69 1.03
CA GLN A 262 -7.50 -3.69 1.19
C GLN A 262 -7.13 -2.33 0.59
N LEU A 263 -5.84 -2.03 0.42
CA LEU A 263 -5.37 -0.75 -0.12
C LEU A 263 -4.10 -0.93 -0.95
N CYS A 264 -4.10 -0.33 -2.15
CA CYS A 264 -2.91 -0.17 -2.98
C CYS A 264 -2.32 1.23 -2.79
N VAL A 265 -1.00 1.33 -2.64
CA VAL A 265 -0.24 2.59 -2.66
C VAL A 265 0.85 2.50 -3.71
N ASN A 266 0.91 3.50 -4.59
CA ASN A 266 1.88 3.64 -5.66
C ASN A 266 2.65 4.95 -5.49
N MET A 267 3.98 4.89 -5.48
CA MET A 267 4.89 6.04 -5.41
C MET A 267 5.81 6.02 -6.64
N GLY A 268 5.32 6.59 -7.75
CA GLY A 268 5.95 6.45 -9.06
C GLY A 268 5.83 5.02 -9.60
N GLY A 269 5.44 4.90 -10.88
CA GLY A 269 5.15 3.62 -11.52
C GLY A 269 3.88 3.67 -12.38
N ALA A 270 3.65 2.59 -13.12
CA ALA A 270 2.53 2.48 -14.06
C ALA A 270 1.97 1.06 -14.12
N MET A 271 0.76 0.95 -14.66
CA MET A 271 0.08 -0.32 -14.93
C MET A 271 0.19 -0.70 -16.41
N GLY A 272 0.18 -2.00 -16.70
CA GLY A 272 0.43 -2.51 -18.05
C GLY A 272 -0.62 -2.09 -19.07
N ASP A 273 -1.92 -2.15 -18.76
CA ASP A 273 -2.99 -1.64 -19.62
C ASP A 273 -4.20 -1.12 -18.84
N SER A 274 -4.77 0.02 -19.23
CA SER A 274 -6.00 0.57 -18.64
C SER A 274 -7.19 -0.40 -18.59
N SER A 275 -7.27 -1.35 -19.53
CA SER A 275 -8.31 -2.40 -19.56
C SER A 275 -8.22 -3.39 -18.41
N TRP A 276 -7.21 -3.26 -17.54
CA TRP A 276 -7.05 -4.10 -16.37
C TRP A 276 -7.86 -3.58 -15.17
N ILE A 277 -8.31 -2.33 -15.21
CA ILE A 277 -9.12 -1.77 -14.11
C ILE A 277 -10.58 -2.19 -14.28
N ASP A 278 -11.10 -2.85 -13.25
CA ASP A 278 -12.49 -3.29 -13.14
C ASP A 278 -13.14 -2.78 -11.84
N PRO A 279 -14.48 -2.69 -11.79
CA PRO A 279 -15.19 -2.45 -10.54
C PRO A 279 -14.89 -3.50 -9.46
N GLY A 280 -14.75 -3.06 -8.21
CA GLY A 280 -14.56 -3.91 -7.04
C GLY A 280 -13.09 -4.18 -6.67
N GLN A 281 -12.13 -3.65 -7.44
CA GLN A 281 -10.71 -3.72 -7.10
C GLN A 281 -10.36 -2.76 -5.95
N ALA A 282 -9.23 -2.99 -5.27
CA ALA A 282 -8.91 -2.24 -4.05
C ALA A 282 -8.73 -0.74 -4.34
N PRO A 283 -9.16 0.14 -3.43
CA PRO A 283 -8.85 1.57 -3.49
C PRO A 283 -7.36 1.79 -3.71
N THR A 284 -7.00 2.79 -4.52
CA THR A 284 -5.61 3.08 -4.87
C THR A 284 -5.24 4.52 -4.54
N ILE A 285 -4.16 4.67 -3.77
CA ILE A 285 -3.47 5.93 -3.55
C ILE A 285 -2.26 5.97 -4.48
N SER A 286 -2.05 7.07 -5.20
CA SER A 286 -0.92 7.26 -6.09
C SER A 286 -0.26 8.61 -5.87
N PHE A 287 1.04 8.59 -5.64
CA PHE A 287 1.95 9.74 -5.67
C PHE A 287 2.76 9.66 -6.96
N HIS A 288 2.77 10.73 -7.74
CA HIS A 288 3.44 10.72 -9.04
C HIS A 288 3.87 12.14 -9.43
N VAL A 289 5.06 12.29 -9.99
CA VAL A 289 5.49 13.53 -10.63
C VAL A 289 4.96 13.57 -12.06
N PRO A 290 4.11 14.55 -12.46
CA PRO A 290 3.53 14.58 -13.80
C PRO A 290 4.54 14.63 -14.95
N THR A 291 5.75 15.11 -14.67
CA THR A 291 6.87 15.26 -15.60
C THR A 291 7.92 14.14 -15.49
N ASP A 292 7.61 13.05 -14.79
CA ASP A 292 8.49 11.87 -14.69
C ASP A 292 8.94 11.42 -16.11
N PRO A 293 10.26 11.44 -16.41
CA PRO A 293 10.77 11.11 -17.73
C PRO A 293 10.80 9.60 -18.01
N PHE A 294 10.58 8.74 -17.01
CA PHE A 294 10.71 7.29 -17.12
C PHE A 294 9.36 6.58 -17.07
N ALA A 295 8.53 6.89 -16.07
CA ALA A 295 7.19 6.35 -15.93
C ALA A 295 6.17 7.40 -16.39
N PRO A 296 5.27 7.10 -17.34
CA PRO A 296 4.28 8.09 -17.76
C PRO A 296 3.28 8.37 -16.63
N TYR A 297 2.95 9.64 -16.42
CA TYR A 297 1.88 10.04 -15.50
C TYR A 297 0.47 9.72 -16.01
N VAL A 298 0.25 9.90 -17.32
CA VAL A 298 -1.03 9.61 -18.00
C VAL A 298 -0.92 8.32 -18.79
N GLU A 299 -0.23 8.37 -19.92
CA GLU A 299 -0.01 7.27 -20.85
C GLU A 299 1.26 7.56 -21.63
N GLY A 300 2.04 6.52 -21.92
CA GLY A 300 3.26 6.66 -22.70
C GLY A 300 4.15 5.43 -22.63
N ILE A 301 5.26 5.48 -23.38
CA ILE A 301 6.25 4.41 -23.37
C ILE A 301 7.08 4.51 -22.10
N VAL A 302 7.09 3.45 -21.29
CA VAL A 302 8.02 3.39 -20.15
C VAL A 302 9.46 3.28 -20.65
N LEU A 303 10.34 4.08 -20.04
CA LEU A 303 11.77 4.03 -20.21
C LEU A 303 12.42 3.43 -18.96
N VAL A 304 13.39 2.54 -19.13
CA VAL A 304 14.08 1.92 -17.98
C VAL A 304 15.10 2.90 -17.37
N PRO A 305 14.94 3.35 -16.11
CA PRO A 305 15.93 4.22 -15.46
C PRO A 305 17.31 3.55 -15.40
N GLY A 306 18.37 4.34 -15.60
CA GLY A 306 19.76 3.88 -15.69
C GLY A 306 20.17 3.36 -17.08
N PHE A 307 19.24 2.87 -17.89
CA PHE A 307 19.50 2.32 -19.23
C PHE A 307 18.88 3.14 -20.38
N ASN A 308 17.79 3.85 -20.10
CA ASN A 308 17.01 4.65 -21.04
C ASN A 308 16.47 3.87 -22.26
N PHE A 309 16.09 2.60 -22.05
CA PHE A 309 15.51 1.75 -23.09
C PHE A 309 13.98 1.82 -23.10
N PRO A 310 13.33 1.93 -24.28
CA PRO A 310 11.90 1.83 -24.39
C PRO A 310 11.44 0.39 -24.16
N VAL A 311 10.30 0.22 -23.49
CA VAL A 311 9.72 -1.10 -23.23
C VAL A 311 8.38 -1.21 -23.95
N VAL A 312 7.33 -0.61 -23.40
CA VAL A 312 5.96 -0.72 -23.90
C VAL A 312 5.15 0.49 -23.45
N GLU A 313 4.09 0.80 -24.17
CA GLU A 313 3.12 1.79 -23.73
C GLU A 313 2.32 1.28 -22.51
N VAL A 314 2.31 2.07 -21.44
CA VAL A 314 1.69 1.79 -20.15
C VAL A 314 0.87 2.98 -19.68
N GLN A 315 -0.01 2.77 -18.70
CA GLN A 315 -0.86 3.83 -18.13
C GLN A 315 -0.43 4.18 -16.72
N GLY A 316 -0.30 5.48 -16.47
CA GLY A 316 0.18 6.03 -15.22
C GLY A 316 -0.90 6.24 -14.17
N SER A 317 -0.47 6.85 -13.07
CA SER A 317 -1.33 7.17 -11.92
C SER A 317 -2.56 8.00 -12.26
N TYR A 318 -2.48 8.88 -13.26
CA TYR A 318 -3.63 9.69 -13.68
C TYR A 318 -4.76 8.83 -14.23
N ILE A 319 -4.46 7.93 -15.18
CA ILE A 319 -5.44 7.02 -15.76
C ILE A 319 -5.91 6.01 -14.71
N ALA A 320 -4.99 5.50 -13.89
CA ALA A 320 -5.32 4.59 -12.81
C ALA A 320 -6.34 5.20 -11.83
N ALA A 321 -6.12 6.44 -11.40
CA ALA A 321 -7.05 7.15 -10.54
C ALA A 321 -8.36 7.47 -11.26
N LYS A 322 -8.30 8.00 -12.49
CA LYS A 322 -9.50 8.33 -13.28
C LYS A 322 -10.46 7.16 -13.40
N LEU A 323 -9.96 6.00 -13.82
CA LEU A 323 -10.79 4.81 -14.01
C LEU A 323 -11.22 4.21 -12.67
N SER A 324 -10.35 4.21 -11.65
CA SER A 324 -10.74 3.76 -10.30
C SER A 324 -11.85 4.61 -9.69
N ASN A 325 -11.86 5.92 -9.94
CA ASN A 325 -12.96 6.80 -9.53
C ASN A 325 -14.22 6.54 -10.37
N GLN A 326 -14.09 6.36 -11.70
CA GLN A 326 -15.22 6.06 -12.57
C GLN A 326 -15.92 4.75 -12.22
N PHE A 327 -15.17 3.73 -11.78
CA PHE A 327 -15.70 2.42 -11.37
C PHE A 327 -16.10 2.35 -9.90
N GLY A 328 -15.93 3.44 -9.14
CA GLY A 328 -16.26 3.49 -7.71
C GLY A 328 -15.26 2.83 -6.76
N ASN A 329 -14.12 2.33 -7.27
CA ASN A 329 -13.08 1.70 -6.46
C ASN A 329 -12.50 2.67 -5.41
N ASN A 330 -12.49 3.98 -5.70
CA ASN A 330 -11.99 5.02 -4.79
C ASN A 330 -13.10 5.73 -3.99
N ASP A 331 -14.35 5.24 -4.00
CA ASP A 331 -15.49 5.88 -3.31
C ASP A 331 -15.28 5.97 -1.79
N ALA A 332 -14.52 5.06 -1.21
CA ALA A 332 -14.14 5.11 0.21
C ALA A 332 -13.43 6.42 0.59
N PHE A 333 -12.70 7.03 -0.35
CA PHE A 333 -12.06 8.33 -0.15
C PHE A 333 -13.03 9.49 -0.40
N ALA A 334 -13.84 9.40 -1.45
CA ALA A 334 -14.81 10.44 -1.81
C ALA A 334 -15.82 10.70 -0.69
N ASN A 335 -16.36 9.63 -0.12
CA ASN A 335 -17.38 9.69 0.94
C ASN A 335 -16.86 10.28 2.25
N ALA A 336 -15.54 10.39 2.42
CA ALA A 336 -14.91 10.93 3.62
C ALA A 336 -14.91 12.46 3.68
N ASN A 337 -15.15 13.16 2.56
CA ASN A 337 -15.10 14.62 2.47
C ASN A 337 -13.85 15.24 3.13
N PHE A 338 -12.68 14.69 2.82
CA PHE A 338 -11.40 15.21 3.30
C PHE A 338 -11.20 16.67 2.88
N ASN A 339 -10.89 17.53 3.83
CA ASN A 339 -10.67 18.97 3.64
C ASN A 339 -9.33 19.47 4.20
N ASP A 340 -8.45 18.55 4.59
CA ASP A 340 -7.10 18.86 5.04
C ASP A 340 -6.25 19.51 3.95
N VAL A 341 -5.15 20.15 4.37
CA VAL A 341 -4.25 20.89 3.48
C VAL A 341 -3.63 20.00 2.39
N TYR A 342 -3.37 18.73 2.67
CA TYR A 342 -2.77 17.81 1.71
C TYR A 342 -3.81 17.40 0.67
N THR A 343 -5.04 17.07 1.08
CA THR A 343 -6.13 16.79 0.15
C THR A 343 -6.50 18.02 -0.68
N ALA A 344 -6.60 19.20 -0.06
CA ALA A 344 -6.84 20.44 -0.78
C ALA A 344 -5.75 20.70 -1.83
N THR A 345 -4.48 20.50 -1.49
CA THR A 345 -3.35 20.64 -2.43
C THR A 345 -3.45 19.64 -3.57
N ALA A 346 -3.72 18.36 -3.28
CA ALA A 346 -3.91 17.34 -4.30
C ALA A 346 -5.03 17.71 -5.29
N ASN A 347 -6.17 18.18 -4.76
CA ASN A 347 -7.35 18.56 -5.55
C ASN A 347 -7.10 19.74 -6.49
N THR A 348 -6.12 20.60 -6.21
CA THR A 348 -5.72 21.66 -7.14
C THR A 348 -4.93 21.15 -8.36
N ARG A 349 -4.53 19.87 -8.37
CA ARG A 349 -3.57 19.31 -9.34
C ARG A 349 -4.02 18.02 -10.03
N ASN A 350 -5.05 17.35 -9.51
CA ASN A 350 -5.39 15.97 -9.88
C ASN A 350 -6.74 15.85 -10.64
N ASP A 351 -7.29 16.94 -11.15
CA ASP A 351 -8.61 17.02 -11.80
C ASP A 351 -9.77 16.46 -10.96
N GLY A 352 -9.63 16.46 -9.62
CA GLY A 352 -10.62 15.95 -8.68
C GLY A 352 -10.60 14.43 -8.49
N TYR A 353 -9.64 13.70 -9.08
CA TYR A 353 -9.55 12.26 -8.90
C TYR A 353 -9.06 11.89 -7.50
N GLN A 354 -9.93 11.21 -6.73
CA GLN A 354 -9.59 10.75 -5.39
C GLN A 354 -8.45 9.76 -5.42
N GLY A 355 -7.61 9.80 -4.40
CA GLY A 355 -6.45 8.92 -4.26
C GLY A 355 -5.22 9.37 -5.05
N LEU A 356 -5.30 10.42 -5.89
CA LEU A 356 -4.16 10.89 -6.69
C LEU A 356 -3.52 12.15 -6.08
N TYR A 357 -2.22 12.11 -5.82
CA TYR A 357 -1.42 13.25 -5.36
C TYR A 357 -0.27 13.55 -6.34
N PRO A 358 -0.41 14.58 -7.19
CA PRO A 358 0.64 14.99 -8.11
C PRO A 358 1.69 15.88 -7.44
N PHE A 359 2.95 15.45 -7.49
CA PHE A 359 4.08 16.23 -7.00
C PHE A 359 4.66 17.13 -8.09
N THR A 360 5.01 18.36 -7.72
CA THR A 360 5.60 19.36 -8.60
C THR A 360 6.97 19.77 -8.03
N PRO A 361 7.99 18.91 -8.17
CA PRO A 361 9.33 19.21 -7.69
C PRO A 361 9.93 20.44 -8.40
N ILE A 362 10.94 21.04 -7.78
CA ILE A 362 11.65 22.21 -8.35
C ILE A 362 12.36 21.81 -9.64
N ASP A 363 13.07 20.67 -9.62
CA ASP A 363 13.57 20.03 -10.82
C ASP A 363 12.45 19.18 -11.42
N SER A 364 11.94 19.60 -12.59
CA SER A 364 10.89 18.86 -13.28
C SER A 364 11.33 17.49 -13.79
N THR A 365 12.64 17.20 -13.83
CA THR A 365 13.17 15.89 -14.26
C THR A 365 13.31 14.90 -13.11
N ASP A 366 13.14 15.36 -11.86
CA ASP A 366 13.15 14.50 -10.69
C ASP A 366 11.85 13.66 -10.64
N SER A 367 11.95 12.39 -11.04
CA SER A 367 10.85 11.42 -11.01
C SER A 367 10.47 10.98 -9.60
N ALA A 368 11.37 11.11 -8.62
CA ALA A 368 11.23 10.50 -7.30
C ALA A 368 11.81 11.40 -6.19
N PRO A 369 11.22 12.59 -5.96
CA PRO A 369 11.75 13.56 -5.01
C PRO A 369 11.74 13.13 -3.54
N TRP A 370 11.14 11.98 -3.24
CA TRP A 370 11.14 11.32 -1.93
C TRP A 370 12.33 10.38 -1.72
N ASP A 371 13.12 10.09 -2.76
CA ASP A 371 14.28 9.21 -2.67
C ASP A 371 15.52 9.98 -2.19
N PHE A 372 16.31 9.29 -1.36
CA PHE A 372 17.60 9.75 -0.90
C PHE A 372 18.49 8.55 -0.58
N TRP A 373 19.81 8.76 -0.62
CA TRP A 373 20.80 7.69 -0.54
C TRP A 373 21.93 8.00 0.45
N ALA A 374 22.68 6.97 0.82
CA ALA A 374 23.88 7.12 1.64
C ALA A 374 24.99 7.88 0.88
N TRP A 375 25.83 8.62 1.60
CA TRP A 375 26.89 9.46 1.03
C TRP A 375 27.90 8.70 0.13
N ASN A 376 28.04 7.39 0.31
CA ASN A 376 28.95 6.52 -0.42
C ASN A 376 28.25 5.71 -1.53
N ASN A 377 27.07 6.13 -1.99
CA ASN A 377 26.36 5.44 -3.05
C ASN A 377 27.16 5.49 -4.37
N PRO A 378 27.44 4.33 -5.02
CA PRO A 378 28.28 4.27 -6.22
C PRO A 378 27.66 4.87 -7.48
N ASN A 379 26.33 4.99 -7.52
CA ASN A 379 25.60 5.51 -8.69
C ASN A 379 25.16 6.98 -8.50
N ALA A 380 25.46 7.58 -7.35
CA ALA A 380 25.08 8.96 -7.07
C ALA A 380 25.99 9.94 -7.81
N THR A 381 25.39 10.85 -8.58
CA THR A 381 26.07 11.97 -9.23
C THR A 381 26.10 13.24 -8.39
N GLU A 382 25.37 13.26 -7.28
CA GLU A 382 25.25 14.39 -6.36
C GLU A 382 25.07 13.93 -4.89
N LEU A 383 25.16 14.89 -3.97
CA LEU A 383 24.88 14.65 -2.56
C LEU A 383 23.38 14.47 -2.34
N ALA A 384 23.00 13.50 -1.52
CA ALA A 384 21.60 13.25 -1.21
C ALA A 384 20.99 14.41 -0.39
N ASP A 385 19.87 14.97 -0.86
CA ASP A 385 19.04 15.89 -0.08
C ASP A 385 18.04 15.13 0.81
N SER A 386 18.56 14.55 1.90
CA SER A 386 17.70 13.83 2.85
C SER A 386 16.67 14.72 3.56
N VAL A 387 16.88 16.04 3.62
CA VAL A 387 15.94 16.96 4.27
C VAL A 387 14.76 17.22 3.33
N GLY A 388 15.03 17.58 2.08
CA GLY A 388 14.01 17.75 1.04
C GLY A 388 13.19 16.47 0.85
N ALA A 389 13.86 15.32 0.68
CA ALA A 389 13.19 14.04 0.51
C ALA A 389 12.23 13.70 1.66
N LYS A 390 12.62 13.99 2.91
CA LYS A 390 11.76 13.76 4.08
C LYS A 390 10.53 14.67 4.11
N LEU A 391 10.57 15.87 3.54
CA LEU A 391 9.38 16.73 3.40
C LEU A 391 8.38 16.16 2.39
N TYR A 392 8.85 15.54 1.31
CA TYR A 392 7.97 14.77 0.41
C TYR A 392 7.36 13.58 1.13
N ILE A 393 8.17 12.83 1.91
CA ILE A 393 7.69 11.72 2.75
C ILE A 393 6.67 12.21 3.78
N ASP A 394 6.86 13.38 4.41
CA ASP A 394 5.88 13.97 5.33
C ASP A 394 4.52 14.14 4.63
N THR A 395 4.52 14.71 3.43
CA THR A 395 3.30 14.90 2.62
C THR A 395 2.66 13.56 2.26
N ILE A 396 3.46 12.59 1.82
CA ILE A 396 3.02 11.23 1.48
C ILE A 396 2.32 10.58 2.67
N MET A 397 2.96 10.60 3.84
CA MET A 397 2.42 9.99 5.06
C MET A 397 1.12 10.66 5.49
N ASN A 398 1.05 11.99 5.47
CA ASN A 398 -0.15 12.72 5.88
C ASN A 398 -1.32 12.55 4.89
N TYR A 399 -1.06 12.32 3.60
CA TYR A 399 -2.11 12.01 2.63
C TYR A 399 -2.57 10.55 2.73
N PHE A 400 -1.64 9.63 2.99
CA PHE A 400 -1.88 8.19 3.12
C PHE A 400 -2.69 7.85 4.37
N VAL A 401 -2.23 8.28 5.53
CA VAL A 401 -2.74 7.90 6.85
C VAL A 401 -4.26 7.99 7.00
N PRO A 402 -4.92 9.13 6.71
CA PRO A 402 -6.36 9.25 6.94
C PRO A 402 -7.16 8.33 6.00
N ARG A 403 -6.68 8.13 4.77
CA ARG A 403 -7.28 7.24 3.77
C ARG A 403 -7.11 5.78 4.15
N ALA A 404 -5.91 5.39 4.58
CA ALA A 404 -5.62 4.05 5.08
C ALA A 404 -6.48 3.72 6.29
N CYS A 405 -6.65 4.68 7.21
CA CYS A 405 -7.47 4.44 8.37
C CYS A 405 -8.95 4.15 8.03
N LEU A 406 -9.52 4.89 7.06
CA LEU A 406 -10.88 4.64 6.60
C LEU A 406 -11.02 3.28 5.93
N VAL A 407 -10.16 3.00 4.94
CA VAL A 407 -10.23 1.78 4.12
C VAL A 407 -10.01 0.53 4.97
N LEU A 408 -9.08 0.58 5.92
CA LEU A 408 -8.78 -0.54 6.82
C LEU A 408 -9.72 -0.60 8.05
N GLY A 409 -10.63 0.37 8.19
CA GLY A 409 -11.58 0.43 9.31
C GLY A 409 -10.92 0.53 10.68
N LEU A 410 -9.81 1.28 10.82
CA LEU A 410 -9.02 1.31 12.07
C LEU A 410 -9.65 2.18 13.18
N GLY A 411 -10.78 2.83 12.90
CA GLY A 411 -11.53 3.62 13.89
C GLY A 411 -10.82 4.89 14.37
N CYS A 412 -9.98 5.49 13.52
CA CYS A 412 -9.31 6.74 13.80
C CYS A 412 -10.30 7.89 13.99
N ASP A 413 -9.97 8.81 14.90
CA ASP A 413 -10.48 10.17 14.80
C ASP A 413 -9.80 10.86 13.61
N LEU A 414 -10.62 11.34 12.68
CA LEU A 414 -10.21 12.03 11.46
C LEU A 414 -10.81 13.45 11.40
N SER A 415 -11.25 13.99 12.54
CA SER A 415 -11.81 15.34 12.66
C SER A 415 -10.85 16.45 12.20
N LEU A 416 -9.55 16.19 12.23
CA LEU A 416 -8.52 17.09 11.69
C LEU A 416 -8.32 16.97 10.17
N TYR A 417 -8.84 15.90 9.55
CA TYR A 417 -8.64 15.58 8.14
C TYR A 417 -9.89 15.78 7.27
N SER A 418 -11.05 15.56 7.87
CA SER A 418 -12.36 15.69 7.23
C SER A 418 -13.06 16.93 7.79
N ALA A 419 -13.92 17.55 6.98
CA ALA A 419 -14.86 18.52 7.49
C ALA A 419 -15.64 17.83 8.60
N THR A 420 -15.40 18.24 9.85
CA THR A 420 -15.95 17.65 11.08
C THR A 420 -17.28 16.98 10.79
N GLU A 421 -17.32 15.65 10.82
CA GLU A 421 -18.60 14.95 10.88
C GLU A 421 -19.36 15.59 12.04
N GLU A 422 -20.50 16.21 11.74
CA GLU A 422 -21.23 16.98 12.72
C GLU A 422 -21.60 16.03 13.88
N VAL A 423 -21.31 16.44 15.12
CA VAL A 423 -21.81 15.71 16.28
C VAL A 423 -23.30 15.94 16.28
N LEU A 424 -24.05 14.93 15.83
CA LEU A 424 -25.50 15.00 15.76
C LEU A 424 -26.05 14.86 17.19
N ASP A 425 -27.20 15.47 17.45
CA ASP A 425 -27.94 15.21 18.69
C ASP A 425 -28.53 13.79 18.62
N ALA A 426 -28.29 12.98 19.65
CA ALA A 426 -28.87 11.63 19.78
C ALA A 426 -30.40 11.64 19.62
N ASN A 427 -31.07 12.69 20.10
CA ASN A 427 -32.51 12.85 19.94
C ASN A 427 -32.92 13.18 18.50
N ALA A 428 -32.10 13.94 17.77
CA ALA A 428 -32.38 14.30 16.38
C ALA A 428 -32.35 13.07 15.46
N VAL A 429 -31.40 12.15 15.70
CA VAL A 429 -31.31 10.87 14.96
C VAL A 429 -32.19 9.77 15.57
N GLY A 430 -32.83 10.03 16.71
CA GLY A 430 -33.65 9.07 17.44
C GLY A 430 -32.88 7.88 18.01
N LEU A 431 -31.58 8.04 18.33
CA LEU A 431 -30.74 6.96 18.82
C LEU A 431 -31.20 6.48 20.20
N LYS A 432 -31.58 5.21 20.29
CA LYS A 432 -31.91 4.51 21.52
C LYS A 432 -30.99 3.30 21.67
N VAL A 433 -30.48 3.09 22.89
CA VAL A 433 -29.69 1.91 23.22
C VAL A 433 -30.35 1.17 24.37
N SER A 434 -30.70 -0.10 24.13
CA SER A 434 -31.40 -0.92 25.12
C SER A 434 -31.10 -2.42 24.96
N PRO A 435 -31.07 -3.21 26.05
CA PRO A 435 -30.97 -2.77 27.44
C PRO A 435 -29.62 -2.07 27.70
N ASN A 436 -29.57 -1.15 28.67
CA ASN A 436 -28.34 -0.48 29.07
C ASN A 436 -28.45 -0.06 30.57
N PRO A 437 -27.84 -0.80 31.52
CA PRO A 437 -26.84 -1.86 31.32
C PRO A 437 -27.38 -3.14 30.66
N ALA A 438 -26.51 -3.83 29.91
CA ALA A 438 -26.78 -5.09 29.23
C ALA A 438 -25.96 -6.26 29.79
N THR A 439 -26.41 -7.49 29.60
CA THR A 439 -25.65 -8.69 29.98
C THR A 439 -24.98 -9.34 28.76
N SER A 440 -25.74 -9.54 27.68
CA SER A 440 -25.30 -10.31 26.50
C SER A 440 -25.28 -9.50 25.20
N TYR A 441 -26.15 -8.51 25.04
CA TYR A 441 -26.18 -7.65 23.86
C TYR A 441 -26.79 -6.28 24.18
N VAL A 442 -26.45 -5.28 23.37
CA VAL A 442 -27.14 -3.98 23.31
C VAL A 442 -27.77 -3.83 21.93
N LYS A 443 -29.03 -3.45 21.87
CA LYS A 443 -29.71 -3.05 20.64
C LYS A 443 -29.58 -1.55 20.46
N LEU A 444 -29.11 -1.12 19.28
CA LEU A 444 -29.09 0.27 18.85
C LEU A 444 -30.22 0.46 17.85
N GLU A 445 -31.07 1.47 18.07
CA GLU A 445 -32.19 1.83 17.19
C GLU A 445 -32.15 3.31 16.86
N THR A 446 -32.50 3.67 15.63
CA THR A 446 -32.46 5.04 15.09
C THR A 446 -33.70 5.31 14.23
N ASN A 447 -33.96 6.57 13.92
CA ASN A 447 -35.06 6.96 13.03
C ASN A 447 -34.83 6.45 11.60
N ALA A 448 -35.91 6.25 10.84
CA ALA A 448 -35.87 5.67 9.49
C ALA A 448 -34.94 6.43 8.52
N ASP A 449 -34.87 7.75 8.64
CA ASP A 449 -34.06 8.62 7.79
C ASP A 449 -32.56 8.61 8.14
N PHE A 450 -32.19 7.96 9.24
CA PHE A 450 -30.82 7.90 9.75
C PHE A 450 -30.33 6.45 9.87
N PRO A 451 -30.17 5.72 8.75
CA PRO A 451 -29.56 4.39 8.80
C PRO A 451 -28.13 4.49 9.33
N MET A 452 -27.82 3.67 10.33
CA MET A 452 -26.47 3.56 10.86
C MET A 452 -25.58 2.91 9.79
N GLN A 453 -24.47 3.56 9.46
CA GLN A 453 -23.50 3.01 8.51
C GLN A 453 -22.44 2.18 9.23
N ARG A 454 -21.87 2.75 10.30
CA ARG A 454 -20.75 2.18 11.05
C ARG A 454 -20.96 2.36 12.55
N ILE A 455 -20.50 1.42 13.36
CA ILE A 455 -20.55 1.50 14.83
C ILE A 455 -19.17 1.11 15.37
N TYR A 456 -18.55 2.03 16.10
CA TYR A 456 -17.26 1.83 16.76
C TYR A 456 -17.46 1.86 18.27
N VAL A 457 -16.92 0.88 18.99
CA VAL A 457 -17.01 0.79 20.45
C VAL A 457 -15.63 0.98 21.03
N TYR A 458 -15.51 1.93 21.95
CA TYR A 458 -14.27 2.26 22.64
C TYR A 458 -14.40 1.93 24.13
N ASP A 459 -13.31 1.45 24.74
CA ASP A 459 -13.20 1.43 26.20
C ASP A 459 -12.97 2.85 26.75
N MET A 460 -12.99 2.98 28.08
CA MET A 460 -12.82 4.28 28.75
C MET A 460 -11.42 4.89 28.58
N ASN A 461 -10.44 4.12 28.10
CA ASN A 461 -9.11 4.63 27.76
C ASN A 461 -9.02 5.09 26.30
N GLY A 462 -10.14 5.08 25.56
CA GLY A 462 -10.21 5.47 24.16
C GLY A 462 -9.72 4.39 23.18
N ARG A 463 -9.45 3.16 23.64
CA ARG A 463 -9.05 2.07 22.74
C ARG A 463 -10.28 1.47 22.07
N LEU A 464 -10.23 1.32 20.76
CA LEU A 464 -11.28 0.63 19.99
C LEU A 464 -11.31 -0.86 20.37
N VAL A 465 -12.47 -1.34 20.81
CA VAL A 465 -12.68 -2.73 21.25
C VAL A 465 -13.67 -3.50 20.35
N LYS A 466 -14.49 -2.80 19.55
CA LYS A 466 -15.30 -3.39 18.47
C LYS A 466 -15.51 -2.40 17.33
N ALA A 467 -15.60 -2.92 16.11
CA ALA A 467 -16.01 -2.16 14.94
C ALA A 467 -17.01 -2.95 14.10
N HIS A 468 -18.03 -2.26 13.62
CA HIS A 468 -19.00 -2.77 12.64
C HIS A 468 -19.07 -1.76 11.49
N THR A 469 -18.59 -2.14 10.30
CA THR A 469 -18.34 -1.18 9.20
C THR A 469 -19.37 -1.21 8.06
N ASN A 470 -20.31 -2.16 8.08
CA ASN A 470 -21.32 -2.37 7.03
C ASN A 470 -22.71 -2.62 7.64
N VAL A 471 -23.14 -1.75 8.56
CA VAL A 471 -24.43 -1.92 9.26
C VAL A 471 -25.59 -1.64 8.32
N ASN A 472 -25.58 -0.47 7.66
CA ASN A 472 -26.59 0.02 6.71
C ASN A 472 -28.04 -0.29 7.14
N ALA A 473 -28.32 -0.12 8.43
CA ALA A 473 -29.59 -0.48 9.05
C ALA A 473 -29.96 0.51 10.16
N THR A 474 -31.26 0.64 10.43
CA THR A 474 -31.79 1.52 11.50
C THR A 474 -31.90 0.80 12.84
N GLN A 475 -31.71 -0.52 12.85
CA GLN A 475 -31.65 -1.36 14.05
C GLN A 475 -30.43 -2.28 13.96
N PHE A 476 -29.69 -2.42 15.06
CA PHE A 476 -28.52 -3.29 15.13
C PHE A 476 -28.35 -3.89 16.53
N ASP A 477 -28.29 -5.23 16.59
CA ASP A 477 -28.04 -5.96 17.84
C ASP A 477 -26.53 -6.23 17.99
N MET A 478 -25.87 -5.43 18.82
CA MET A 478 -24.47 -5.61 19.14
C MET A 478 -24.30 -6.60 20.29
N GLN A 479 -23.87 -7.81 19.94
CA GLN A 479 -23.52 -8.84 20.92
C GLN A 479 -22.28 -8.44 21.73
N ARG A 480 -22.24 -8.75 23.02
CA ARG A 480 -21.10 -8.51 23.92
C ARG A 480 -19.91 -9.39 23.58
N TYR A 481 -20.14 -10.70 23.43
CA TYR A 481 -19.08 -11.72 23.35
C TYR A 481 -18.05 -11.58 24.49
N ASN A 482 -16.76 -11.44 24.16
CA ASN A 482 -15.65 -11.47 25.12
C ASN A 482 -15.34 -10.11 25.75
N LEU A 483 -16.20 -9.08 25.57
CA LEU A 483 -15.99 -7.80 26.23
C LEU A 483 -16.13 -7.95 27.76
N PRO A 484 -15.12 -7.52 28.55
CA PRO A 484 -15.22 -7.49 30.00
C PRO A 484 -16.46 -6.70 30.50
N PRO A 485 -16.96 -6.96 31.72
CA PRO A 485 -17.88 -6.04 32.37
C PRO A 485 -17.26 -4.64 32.43
N GLY A 486 -18.04 -3.61 32.11
CA GLY A 486 -17.52 -2.25 32.07
C GLY A 486 -18.39 -1.25 31.33
N THR A 487 -17.92 0.00 31.34
CA THR A 487 -18.48 1.09 30.53
C THR A 487 -17.69 1.22 29.23
N TYR A 488 -18.42 1.43 28.14
CA TYR A 488 -17.88 1.67 26.81
C TYR A 488 -18.58 2.86 26.16
N LEU A 489 -17.95 3.43 25.12
CA LEU A 489 -18.51 4.48 24.28
C LEU A 489 -18.77 3.90 22.89
N ALA A 490 -20.03 3.88 22.45
CA ALA A 490 -20.41 3.53 21.08
C ALA A 490 -20.53 4.80 20.23
N LYS A 491 -19.62 4.97 19.27
CA LYS A 491 -19.71 5.98 18.21
C LYS A 491 -20.49 5.39 17.03
N VAL A 492 -21.71 5.86 16.84
CA VAL A 492 -22.62 5.48 15.75
C VAL A 492 -22.51 6.50 14.63
N VAL A 493 -22.07 6.07 13.47
CA VAL A 493 -21.80 6.92 12.30
C VAL A 493 -22.94 6.81 11.29
N PHE A 494 -23.41 7.96 10.83
CA PHE A 494 -24.44 8.15 9.82
C PHE A 494 -23.84 8.79 8.57
N LYS A 495 -24.66 9.02 7.54
CA LYS A 495 -24.23 9.66 6.30
C LYS A 495 -23.65 11.07 6.49
N ASN A 496 -24.21 11.86 7.41
CA ASN A 496 -23.90 13.28 7.59
C ASN A 496 -23.36 13.64 8.99
N GLY A 497 -22.88 12.66 9.76
CA GLY A 497 -22.42 12.92 11.13
C GLY A 497 -22.40 11.67 11.99
N PHE A 498 -22.09 11.83 13.28
CA PHE A 498 -22.10 10.72 14.24
C PHE A 498 -22.71 11.12 15.57
N VAL A 499 -23.10 10.10 16.35
CA VAL A 499 -23.51 10.24 17.75
C VAL A 499 -22.67 9.31 18.61
N THR A 500 -22.19 9.80 19.74
CA THR A 500 -21.51 8.97 20.75
C THR A 500 -22.46 8.69 21.90
N GLN A 501 -22.70 7.41 22.18
CA GLN A 501 -23.58 6.96 23.25
C GLN A 501 -22.85 6.03 24.21
N LYS A 502 -23.00 6.28 25.52
CA LYS A 502 -22.47 5.37 26.55
C LYS A 502 -23.26 4.06 26.57
N ILE A 503 -22.54 2.94 26.57
CA ILE A 503 -23.10 1.58 26.75
C ILE A 503 -22.41 0.90 27.94
N MET A 504 -23.14 0.08 28.69
CA MET A 504 -22.62 -0.61 29.87
C MET A 504 -22.94 -2.10 29.79
N PHE A 505 -21.94 -2.95 30.08
CA PHE A 505 -22.10 -4.39 30.23
C PHE A 505 -21.83 -4.83 31.68
N ASN A 506 -22.74 -5.61 32.26
CA ASN A 506 -22.63 -6.16 33.61
C ASN A 506 -21.90 -7.48 33.69
#